data_AF-A0AAD7AX34-F1
#
_entry.id   AF-A0AAD7AX34-F1
#
_cell.length_a   1.000
_cell.length_b   1.000
_cell.length_c   1.000
_cell.angle_alpha   90.00
_cell.angle_beta   90.00
_cell.angle_gamma   90.00
#
_symmetry.space_group_name_H-M   'P 1'
#
loop_
_entity.id
_entity.type
_entity.pdbx_description
1 polymer ?
#
loop_
_entity_poly.entity_id
_entity_poly.type
_entity_poly.pdbx_seq_one_letter_code
_entity_poly.pdbx_strand_id
1 'polypeptide(L)' 'ILVTCSSPLFYTYYVRLPSAHDPVSPLIRNNPKWYPFFKDAIGAIDGTHINCCPPLADRQACRDRK' A
#
# COMPACT_ATOMS: atom_id res chain seq x y z
N ILE A 1 -3.84 10.09 13.22
CA ILE A 1 -4.32 9.34 12.03
C ILE A 1 -3.15 8.78 11.23
N LEU A 2 -2.26 9.62 10.67
CA LEU A 2 -1.07 9.15 9.94
C LEU A 2 -0.14 8.23 10.76
N VAL A 3 0.15 8.61 12.02
CA VAL A 3 0.99 7.79 12.93
C VAL A 3 0.30 6.49 13.33
N THR A 4 -1.03 6.41 13.28
CA THR A 4 -1.76 5.22 13.73
C THR A 4 -1.54 4.06 12.78
N CYS A 5 -1.59 4.29 11.46
CA CYS A 5 -1.40 3.26 10.44
C CYS A 5 0.07 2.86 10.24
N SER A 6 1.01 3.73 10.61
CA SER A 6 2.44 3.43 10.65
C SER A 6 2.94 3.03 12.05
N SER A 7 2.04 2.96 13.04
CA SER A 7 2.43 2.55 14.38
C SER A 7 2.86 1.08 14.38
N PRO A 8 3.85 0.70 15.21
CA PRO A 8 4.26 -0.70 15.34
C PRO A 8 3.07 -1.63 15.62
N LEU A 9 2.16 -1.21 16.51
CA LEU A 9 0.99 -2.01 16.85
C LEU A 9 0.07 -2.24 15.66
N PHE A 10 -0.24 -1.21 14.87
CA PHE A 10 -1.11 -1.39 13.69
C PHE A 10 -0.43 -2.24 12.62
N TYR A 11 0.82 -1.93 12.29
CA TYR A 11 1.56 -2.62 11.24
C TYR A 11 1.72 -4.11 11.59
N THR A 12 2.15 -4.43 12.81
CA THR A 12 2.35 -5.82 13.24
C THR A 12 1.04 -6.61 13.36
N TYR A 13 -0.08 -6.00 13.76
CA TYR A 13 -1.35 -6.72 13.89
C TYR A 13 -2.09 -6.90 12.56
N TYR A 14 -2.10 -5.88 11.71
CA TYR A 14 -3.01 -5.83 10.55
C TYR A 14 -2.31 -6.02 9.21
N VAL A 15 -1.00 -5.79 9.11
CA VAL A 15 -0.25 -5.99 7.87
C VAL A 15 0.41 -7.36 7.90
N ARG A 16 0.05 -8.23 6.94
CA ARG A 16 0.75 -9.49 6.69
C ARG A 16 1.42 -9.40 5.33
N LEU A 17 2.75 -9.46 5.33
CA LEU A 17 3.50 -9.49 4.08
C LEU A 17 3.40 -10.90 3.49
N PRO A 18 3.13 -11.01 2.18
CA PRO A 18 3.18 -12.29 1.50
C PRO A 18 4.63 -12.81 1.42
N SER A 19 4.76 -14.13 1.46
CA SER A 19 6.00 -14.85 1.18
C SER A 19 6.33 -14.79 -0.32
N ALA A 20 7.61 -14.95 -0.66
CA ALA A 20 8.05 -15.06 -2.06
C ALA A 20 7.43 -16.24 -2.81
N HIS A 21 6.87 -17.21 -2.09
CA HIS A 21 6.22 -18.40 -2.65
C HIS A 21 4.69 -18.29 -2.66
N ASP A 22 4.12 -17.19 -2.12
CA ASP A 22 2.68 -17.01 -2.14
C ASP A 22 2.20 -16.79 -3.58
N PRO A 23 1.09 -17.43 -3.98
CA PRO A 23 0.58 -17.28 -5.32
C PRO A 23 0.09 -15.85 -5.55
N VAL A 24 0.29 -15.35 -6.78
CA VAL A 24 -0.33 -14.11 -7.23
C VAL A 24 -1.85 -14.19 -7.02
N SER A 25 -2.43 -13.10 -6.50
CA SER A 25 -3.87 -12.99 -6.28
C SER A 25 -4.67 -13.44 -7.52
N PRO A 26 -5.73 -14.26 -7.36
CA PRO A 26 -6.55 -14.72 -8.47
C PRO A 26 -7.09 -13.58 -9.35
N LEU A 27 -7.37 -12.43 -8.75
CA LEU A 27 -7.86 -11.23 -9.45
C LEU A 27 -6.85 -10.71 -10.48
N ILE A 28 -5.55 -10.75 -10.14
CA ILE A 28 -4.46 -10.37 -11.02
C ILE A 28 -4.17 -11.51 -12.01
N ARG A 29 -4.07 -12.74 -11.50
CA ARG A 29 -3.77 -13.94 -12.30
C ARG A 29 -4.78 -14.18 -13.42
N ASN A 30 -6.06 -13.93 -13.16
CA ASN A 30 -7.14 -14.19 -14.12
C ASN A 30 -7.39 -13.01 -15.06
N ASN A 31 -6.74 -11.87 -14.84
CA ASN A 31 -6.90 -10.70 -15.70
C ASN A 31 -5.73 -10.62 -16.70
N PRO A 32 -5.93 -10.94 -18.00
CA PRO A 32 -4.85 -10.96 -18.98
C PRO A 32 -4.25 -9.58 -19.25
N LYS A 33 -4.94 -8.49 -18.89
CA LYS A 33 -4.39 -7.13 -18.94
C LYS A 33 -3.38 -6.88 -17.83
N TRP A 34 -3.56 -7.48 -16.65
CA TRP A 34 -2.73 -7.23 -15.47
C TRP A 34 -1.63 -8.26 -15.30
N TYR A 35 -1.93 -9.53 -15.58
CA TYR A 35 -1.01 -10.62 -15.34
C TYR A 35 0.39 -10.45 -15.98
N PRO A 36 0.54 -9.98 -17.23
CA PRO A 36 1.87 -9.80 -17.83
C PRO A 36 2.78 -8.86 -17.03
N PHE A 37 2.20 -7.88 -16.33
CA PHE A 37 2.94 -6.86 -15.57
C PHE A 37 3.14 -7.24 -14.10
N PHE A 38 2.21 -8.03 -13.53
CA PHE A 38 2.17 -8.31 -12.09
C PHE A 38 2.35 -9.79 -11.74
N LYS A 39 2.67 -10.67 -12.70
CA LYS A 39 2.89 -12.11 -12.45
C LYS A 39 4.02 -12.40 -11.45
N ASP A 40 4.98 -11.49 -11.33
CA ASP A 40 6.13 -11.61 -10.41
C ASP A 40 6.01 -10.58 -9.25
N ALA A 41 4.89 -9.88 -9.16
CA ALA A 41 4.65 -8.91 -8.10
C ALA A 41 4.24 -9.63 -6.81
N ILE A 42 5.12 -9.58 -5.81
CA ILE A 42 4.88 -10.18 -4.49
C ILE A 42 3.89 -9.30 -3.69
N GLY A 43 3.86 -8.00 -3.93
CA GLY A 43 2.86 -7.09 -3.37
C GLY A 43 3.01 -5.68 -3.93
N ALA A 44 1.92 -4.92 -3.94
CA ALA A 44 1.98 -3.48 -4.15
C ALA A 44 2.07 -2.81 -2.77
N ILE A 45 3.22 -2.20 -2.46
CA ILE A 45 3.28 -1.15 -1.44
C ILE A 45 2.70 0.10 -2.10
N ASP A 46 1.42 0.05 -2.47
CA ASP A 46 0.72 1.30 -2.71
C ASP A 46 0.40 1.81 -1.32
N GLY A 47 1.20 2.79 -0.87
CA GLY A 47 0.96 3.47 0.38
C GLY A 47 -0.47 3.96 0.31
N THR A 48 -1.36 3.29 1.05
CA THR A 48 -2.79 3.58 0.98
C THR A 48 -2.91 5.09 1.15
N HIS A 49 -3.46 5.78 0.15
CA HIS A 49 -3.63 7.23 0.22
C HIS A 49 -4.65 7.49 1.34
N ILE A 50 -4.15 7.56 2.57
CA ILE A 50 -4.95 7.93 3.72
C ILE A 50 -5.31 9.37 3.45
N ASN A 51 -6.61 9.62 3.27
CA ASN A 51 -7.10 10.97 3.03
C ASN A 51 -6.65 11.84 4.21
N CYS A 52 -5.65 12.69 3.95
CA CYS A 52 -4.98 13.48 4.97
C CYS A 52 -5.51 14.90 4.84
N CYS A 53 -6.17 15.40 5.90
CA CYS A 53 -6.55 16.80 6.05
C CYS A 53 -5.63 17.45 7.09
N PRO A 54 -4.35 17.74 6.76
CA PRO A 54 -3.44 18.31 7.72
C PRO A 54 -3.82 19.76 8.06
N PRO A 55 -3.48 20.24 9.28
CA PRO A 55 -3.63 21.64 9.66
C PRO A 55 -2.92 22.59 8.68
N LEU A 56 -3.36 23.85 8.63
CA LEU A 56 -2.90 24.82 7.63
C LEU A 56 -1.37 24.95 7.56
N ALA A 57 -0.69 24.90 8.72
CA ALA A 57 0.75 25.00 8.84
C ALA A 57 1.52 23.85 8.16
N ASP A 58 0.95 22.64 8.15
CA ASP A 58 1.62 21.42 7.69
C ASP A 58 1.26 21.04 6.25
N ARG A 59 0.24 21.69 5.67
CA ARG A 59 -0.25 21.41 4.31
C ARG A 59 0.84 21.42 3.26
N GLN A 60 1.81 22.32 3.37
CA GLN A 60 2.87 22.44 2.38
C GLN A 60 3.82 21.22 2.40
N ALA A 61 4.04 20.61 3.57
CA ALA A 61 4.87 19.42 3.72
C ALA A 61 4.13 18.13 3.32
N CYS A 62 2.80 18.12 3.44
CA CYS A 62 1.95 16.98 3.09
C CYS A 62 1.42 17.01 1.65
N ARG A 63 1.84 17.98 0.82
CA ARG A 63 1.56 17.96 -0.61
C ARG A 63 2.53 16.99 -1.28
N ASP A 64 1.99 16.04 -2.04
CA ASP A 64 2.80 15.17 -2.88
C ASP A 64 3.74 16.02 -3.75
N ARG A 65 5.02 15.66 -3.77
CA ARG A 65 5.95 16.24 -4.74
C ARG A 65 5.55 15.72 -6.10
N LYS A 66 4.99 16.61 -6.92
CA LYS A 66 4.67 16.36 -8.32
C LYS A 66 5.94 16.10 -9.13
#